data_AF-A0A9X5XFA9-F1
#
_entry.id   AF-A0A9X5XFA9-F1
#
_cell.length_a   1.000
_cell.length_b   1.000
_cell.length_c   1.000
_cell.angle_alpha   90.00
_cell.angle_beta   90.00
_cell.angle_gamma   90.00
#
_symmetry.space_group_name_H-M   'P 1'
#
loop_
_entity.id
_entity.type
_entity.pdbx_description
1 polymer ?
#
loop_
_entity_poly.entity_id
_entity_poly.type
_entity_poly.pdbx_seq_one_letter_code
_entity_poly.pdbx_strand_id
1 'polypeptide(L)' 'MTHSAVSPAASVSTTLLLARHGRTVWHAENRYAGVSDVPLADEGHAQAEALGRWAAAHPV' A
#
# COMPACT_ATOMS: atom_id res chain seq x y z
N MET A 1 26.16 -40.58 -22.38
CA MET A 1 25.85 -39.87 -21.12
C MET A 1 24.79 -38.82 -21.43
N THR A 2 23.52 -39.14 -21.23
CA THR A 2 22.41 -38.21 -21.46
C THR A 2 22.24 -37.35 -20.23
N HIS A 3 22.58 -36.06 -20.31
CA HIS A 3 22.26 -35.09 -19.27
C HIS A 3 20.75 -34.82 -19.31
N SER A 4 20.04 -35.30 -18.28
CA SER A 4 18.65 -34.95 -18.03
C SER A 4 18.60 -33.48 -17.59
N ALA A 5 17.90 -32.64 -18.36
CA ALA A 5 17.70 -31.24 -18.02
C ALA A 5 16.66 -31.13 -16.91
N VAL A 6 17.08 -30.64 -15.74
CA VAL A 6 16.15 -30.14 -14.72
C VAL A 6 15.42 -28.93 -15.29
N SER A 7 14.09 -29.03 -15.40
CA SER A 7 13.25 -27.87 -15.71
C SER A 7 13.42 -26.83 -14.59
N PRO A 8 13.67 -25.54 -14.90
CA PRO A 8 13.69 -24.52 -13.87
C PRO A 8 12.32 -24.47 -13.21
N ALA A 9 12.29 -24.59 -11.88
CA ALA A 9 11.08 -24.37 -11.11
C ALA A 9 10.53 -22.97 -11.45
N ALA A 10 9.20 -22.86 -11.61
CA ALA A 10 8.55 -21.59 -11.92
C ALA A 10 8.98 -20.52 -10.90
N SER A 11 9.51 -19.39 -11.38
CA SER A 11 9.94 -18.31 -10.51
C SER A 11 8.72 -17.66 -9.86
N VAL A 12 8.69 -17.66 -8.53
CA VAL A 12 7.63 -16.99 -7.76
C VAL A 12 7.83 -15.48 -7.83
N SER A 13 6.83 -14.74 -8.31
CA SER A 13 6.83 -13.27 -8.31
C SER A 13 6.22 -12.74 -7.02
N THR A 14 6.85 -11.72 -6.42
CA THR A 14 6.29 -10.99 -5.27
C THR A 14 5.63 -9.72 -5.74
N THR A 15 4.37 -9.51 -5.34
CA THR A 15 3.65 -8.26 -5.59
C THR A 15 3.72 -7.38 -4.35
N LEU A 16 4.26 -6.15 -4.49
CA LEU A 16 4.34 -5.16 -3.42
C LEU A 16 3.34 -4.04 -3.67
N LEU A 17 2.38 -3.87 -2.76
CA LEU A 17 1.44 -2.76 -2.78
C LEU A 17 1.89 -1.68 -1.77
N LEU A 18 1.99 -0.43 -2.22
CA LEU A 18 2.31 0.71 -1.36
C LEU A 18 1.15 1.70 -1.36
N ALA A 19 0.81 2.20 -0.18
CA ALA A 19 -0.19 3.25 -0.01
C ALA A 19 0.35 4.34 0.90
N ARG A 20 -0.01 5.59 0.58
CA ARG A 20 0.18 6.73 1.47
C ARG A 20 -1.04 6.85 2.39
N HIS A 21 -0.83 7.24 3.65
CA HIS A 21 -1.92 7.55 4.57
C HIS A 21 -2.82 8.68 4.04
N GLY A 22 -4.06 8.74 4.54
CA GLY A 22 -5.00 9.82 4.21
C GLY A 22 -4.60 11.17 4.80
N ARG A 23 -5.33 12.22 4.42
CA ARG A 23 -5.13 13.57 4.97
C ARG A 23 -5.32 13.59 6.49
N THR A 24 -4.37 14.18 7.21
CA THR A 24 -4.43 14.48 8.65
C THR A 24 -4.91 15.90 8.94
N VAL A 25 -5.30 16.15 10.20
CA VAL A 25 -5.77 17.48 10.67
C VAL A 25 -4.71 18.58 10.57
N TRP A 26 -3.42 18.25 10.52
CA TRP A 26 -2.33 19.24 10.40
C TRP A 26 -2.11 19.77 8.99
N HIS A 27 -2.75 19.19 7.97
CA HIS A 27 -2.65 19.71 6.60
C HIS A 27 -3.29 21.09 6.41
N ALA A 28 -4.11 21.57 7.35
CA ALA A 28 -4.72 22.91 7.29
C ALA A 28 -3.74 24.04 7.68
N GLU A 29 -2.68 23.74 8.45
CA GLU A 29 -1.86 24.78 9.10
C GLU A 29 -0.39 24.83 8.62
N ASN A 30 -0.02 24.07 7.58
CA ASN A 30 1.34 24.00 7.06
C ASN A 30 2.40 23.69 8.14
N ARG A 31 2.01 22.91 9.17
CA ARG A 31 2.90 22.45 10.23
C ARG A 31 3.61 21.18 9.73
N TYR A 32 4.94 21.22 9.70
CA TYR A 32 5.74 20.05 9.36
C TYR A 32 5.45 18.90 10.35
N ALA A 33 4.65 17.93 9.91
CA ALA A 33 4.42 16.69 10.64
C ALA A 33 5.69 15.84 10.52
N GLY A 34 6.58 15.94 11.52
CA GLY A 34 7.75 15.08 11.64
C GLY A 34 7.36 13.65 12.04
N VAL A 35 7.59 13.27 13.30
CA VAL A 35 7.36 11.92 13.88
C VAL A 35 6.10 11.88 14.76
N SER A 36 5.21 12.86 14.62
CA SER A 36 4.00 12.92 15.44
C SER A 36 2.91 12.02 14.88
N ASP A 37 2.26 11.24 15.75
CA ASP A 37 1.05 10.50 15.40
C ASP A 37 -0.13 11.48 15.34
N VAL A 38 -0.49 11.88 14.12
CA VAL A 38 -1.52 12.89 13.87
C VAL A 38 -2.76 12.20 13.32
N PRO A 39 -3.95 12.41 13.91
CA PRO A 39 -5.17 11.76 13.44
C PRO A 39 -5.52 12.20 12.02
N LEU A 40 -6.17 11.30 11.29
CA LEU A 40 -6.80 11.61 10.01
C LEU A 40 -7.88 12.68 10.21
N ALA A 41 -8.01 13.57 9.23
CA ALA A 41 -9.20 14.39 9.09
C ALA A 41 -10.35 13.55 8.50
N ASP A 42 -11.57 14.07 8.51
CA ASP A 42 -12.74 13.39 7.94
C ASP A 42 -12.51 12.98 6.47
N GLU A 43 -11.86 13.84 5.67
CA GLU A 43 -11.49 13.48 4.30
C GLU A 43 -10.44 12.37 4.24
N GLY A 44 -9.53 12.31 5.22
CA GLY A 44 -8.54 11.25 5.34
C GLY A 44 -9.18 9.90 5.65
N HIS A 45 -10.21 9.89 6.49
CA HIS A 45 -11.01 8.69 6.74
C HIS A 45 -11.75 8.23 5.49
N ALA A 46 -12.40 9.15 4.76
CA ALA A 46 -13.06 8.83 3.50
C ALA A 46 -12.09 8.29 2.43
N GLN A 47 -10.87 8.81 2.38
CA GLN A 47 -9.79 8.31 1.51
C GLN A 47 -9.36 6.88 1.89
N ALA A 48 -9.18 6.61 3.18
CA ALA A 48 -8.82 5.28 3.67
C ALA A 48 -9.91 4.24 3.34
N GLU A 49 -11.19 4.61 3.50
CA GLU A 49 -12.30 3.74 3.11
C GLU A 49 -12.35 3.46 1.60
N ALA A 50 -12.12 4.49 0.78
CA ALA A 50 -12.07 4.33 -0.67
C ALA A 50 -10.93 3.40 -1.11
N LEU A 51 -9.76 3.53 -0.49
CA LEU A 51 -8.63 2.62 -0.71
C LEU A 51 -8.98 1.18 -0.30
N GLY A 52 -9.65 0.99 0.84
CA GLY A 52 -10.10 -0.32 1.29
C GLY A 52 -11.05 -1.00 0.29
N ARG A 53 -12.03 -0.24 -0.23
CA ARG A 53 -12.93 -0.72 -1.29
C ARG A 53 -12.19 -1.08 -2.56
N TRP A 54 -11.21 -0.26 -2.96
CA TRP A 54 -10.38 -0.54 -4.13
C TRP A 54 -9.56 -1.83 -3.94
N ALA A 55 -8.88 -1.99 -2.80
CA ALA A 55 -8.04 -3.15 -2.52
C ALA A 55 -8.84 -4.46 -2.50
N ALA A 56 -10.04 -4.44 -1.93
CA ALA A 56 -10.94 -5.61 -1.93
C ALA A 56 -11.34 -6.05 -3.36
N ALA A 57 -11.39 -5.12 -4.31
CA ALA A 57 -11.72 -5.40 -5.71
C ALA A 57 -10.50 -5.82 -6.57
N HIS A 58 -9.27 -5.71 -6.05
CA HIS A 58 -8.02 -5.96 -6.80
C HIS A 58 -7.10 -6.94 -6.05
N PRO A 59 -7.49 -8.23 -5.93
CA PRO A 59 -6.63 -9.25 -5.34
C PRO A 59 -5.35 -9.45 -6.16
N VAL A 60 -4.22 -9.64 -5.48
CA VAL A 60 -2.88 -9.85 -6.05
C VAL A 60 -2.38 -11.28 -5.87
#